data_AF-A0A0T9ASX1-F1
#
_entry.id   AF-A0A0T9ASX1-F1
#
_cell.length_a   1.000
_cell.length_b   1.000
_cell.length_c   1.000
_cell.angle_alpha   90.00
_cell.angle_beta   90.00
_cell.angle_gamma   90.00
#
_symmetry.space_group_name_H-M   'P 1'
#
loop_
_entity.id
_entity.type
_entity.pdbx_description
1 polymer ?
#
loop_
_entity_poly.entity_id
_entity_poly.type
_entity_poly.pdbx_seq_one_letter_code
_entity_poly.pdbx_strand_id
1 'polypeptide(L)' 'MLGGPSDDPFGGLNLVGGLRRSMAKAGYCDLKEFQKVGLTVGG' A
#
# COMPACT_ATOMS: atom_id res chain seq x y z
N MET A 1 -10.20 2.63 -20.20
CA MET A 1 -8.96 1.99 -20.69
C MET A 1 -8.07 1.77 -19.47
N LEU A 2 -7.86 0.52 -19.06
CA LEU A 2 -6.86 0.20 -18.03
C LEU A 2 -5.52 0.19 -18.77
N GLY A 3 -4.70 1.23 -18.59
CA GLY A 3 -3.29 1.16 -18.97
C GLY A 3 -2.67 -0.09 -18.34
N GLY A 4 -1.69 -0.69 -19.01
CA GLY A 4 -1.04 -1.91 -18.56
C GLY A 4 -0.37 -1.77 -17.17
N PRO A 5 0.42 -2.76 -16.75
CA PRO A 5 1.22 -2.67 -15.54
C PRO A 5 2.00 -1.34 -15.49
N SER A 6 2.23 -0.82 -14.29
CA SER A 6 3.07 0.36 -14.10
C SER A 6 4.46 0.09 -14.71
N ASP A 7 4.91 0.95 -15.62
CA ASP A 7 6.29 0.92 -16.14
C ASP A 7 7.30 1.48 -15.11
N ASP A 8 6.81 2.11 -14.03
CA ASP A 8 7.62 2.58 -12.90
C ASP A 8 7.58 1.55 -11.74
N PRO A 9 8.74 0.98 -11.32
CA PRO A 9 8.83 0.03 -10.21
C PRO A 9 8.83 0.68 -8.82
N PHE A 10 8.98 2.00 -8.70
CA PHE A 10 9.13 2.69 -7.42
C PHE A 10 7.79 2.94 -6.71
N GLY A 11 6.66 2.51 -7.29
CA GLY A 11 5.35 2.62 -6.66
C GLY A 11 4.82 4.05 -6.59
N GLY A 12 5.36 4.98 -7.39
CA GLY A 12 4.84 6.34 -7.52
C GLY A 12 3.49 6.42 -8.24
N LEU A 13 3.08 5.34 -8.93
CA LEU A 13 1.81 5.23 -9.63
C LEU A 13 0.81 4.37 -8.85
N ASN A 14 -0.48 4.70 -8.96
CA ASN A 14 -1.58 4.00 -8.30
C ASN A 14 -1.41 3.90 -6.76
N LEU A 15 -1.18 5.03 -6.09
CA LEU A 15 -1.00 5.12 -4.64
C LEU A 15 -2.13 4.44 -3.85
N VAL A 16 -3.38 4.60 -4.28
CA VAL A 16 -4.55 3.99 -3.61
C VAL A 16 -4.54 2.46 -3.74
N GLY A 17 -4.23 1.93 -4.93
CA GLY A 17 -4.11 0.49 -5.15
C GLY A 17 -2.91 -0.11 -4.42
N GLY A 18 -1.79 0.61 -4.37
CA GLY A 18 -0.62 0.27 -3.56
C GLY A 18 -0.97 0.18 -2.07
N LEU A 19 -1.60 1.22 -1.52
CA LEU A 19 -2.04 1.25 -0.13
C LEU A 19 -3.00 0.09 0.19
N ARG A 20 -4.01 -0.16 -0.65
CA ARG A 20 -4.95 -1.30 -0.47
C ARG A 20 -4.22 -2.65 -0.45
N ARG A 21 -3.24 -2.85 -1.32
CA ARG A 21 -2.41 -4.06 -1.32
C ARG A 21 -1.60 -4.20 -0.02
N SER A 22 -0.98 -3.13 0.44
CA SER A 22 -0.22 -3.13 1.70
C SER A 22 -1.11 -3.44 2.90
N MET A 23 -2.30 -2.83 2.99
CA MET A 23 -3.30 -3.14 4.02
C MET A 23 -3.69 -4.61 3.98
N ALA A 24 -4.09 -5.13 2.81
CA ALA A 24 -4.48 -6.54 2.66
C ALA A 24 -3.35 -7.51 3.05
N LYS A 25 -2.11 -7.21 2.68
CA LYS A 25 -0.95 -8.03 3.02
C LYS A 25 -0.61 -8.02 4.51
N ALA A 26 -0.88 -6.91 5.18
CA ALA A 26 -0.73 -6.77 6.63
C ALA A 26 -1.99 -7.26 7.41
N GLY A 27 -3.03 -7.74 6.73
CA GLY A 27 -4.24 -8.28 7.36
C GLY A 27 -5.30 -7.24 7.72
N TYR A 28 -5.21 -6.02 7.18
CA TYR A 28 -6.14 -4.93 7.46
C TYR A 28 -7.12 -4.71 6.31
N CYS A 29 -8.40 -4.52 6.66
CA CYS A 29 -9.47 -4.17 5.74
C CYS A 29 -10.03 -2.75 5.96
N ASP A 30 -9.56 -2.07 7.02
CA ASP A 30 -9.98 -0.72 7.39
C ASP A 30 -8.77 0.19 7.69
N LEU A 31 -8.88 1.46 7.30
CA LEU A 31 -7.82 2.45 7.44
C LEU A 31 -7.54 2.80 8.91
N LYS A 32 -8.56 2.84 9.76
CA LYS A 32 -8.42 3.23 11.15
C LYS A 32 -7.62 2.20 11.94
N GLU A 33 -7.83 0.92 11.65
CA GLU A 33 -7.04 -0.15 12.25
C GLU A 33 -5.63 -0.22 11.65
N PHE A 34 -5.48 0.03 10.35
CA PHE A 34 -4.16 0.07 9.71
C PHE A 34 -3.26 1.17 10.26
N GLN A 35 -3.81 2.33 10.57
CA GLN A 35 -3.05 3.45 11.16
C GLN A 35 -2.47 3.15 12.55
N LYS A 36 -2.95 2.11 13.23
CA LYS A 36 -2.45 1.67 14.54
C LYS A 36 -1.32 0.63 14.43
N VAL A 37 -0.91 0.25 13.22
CA VAL A 37 0.10 -0.80 13.00
C VAL A 37 1.41 -0.44 13.70
N GLY A 38 2.05 -1.45 14.29
CA GLY A 38 3.36 -1.29 14.91
C GLY A 38 4.40 -0.89 13.86
N LEU A 39 5.11 0.21 14.10
CA LEU A 39 6.17 0.72 13.21
C LEU A 39 7.53 0.26 13.72
N THR A 40 8.35 -0.29 12.82
CA THR A 40 9.78 -0.52 13.11
C THR A 40 10.56 0.71 12.63
N VAL A 41 11.32 1.34 13.52
CA VAL A 41 12.23 2.43 13.16
C VAL A 41 13.60 1.83 12.89
N GLY A 42 14.11 1.99 11.67
CA GLY A 42 15.49 1.64 11.32
C GLY A 42 16.40 2.83 11.60
N GLY A 43 17.42 2.61 12.44
CA GLY A 43 18.57 3.49 12.61
C GLY A 43 19.76 2.96 11.82
#